data_AF-K1Q252-F1
#
_entry.id   AF-K1Q252-F1
#
_cell.length_a   1.000
_cell.length_b   1.000
_cell.length_c   1.000
_cell.angle_alpha   90.00
_cell.angle_beta   90.00
_cell.angle_gamma   90.00
#
_symmetry.space_group_name_H-M   'P 1'
#
loop_
_entity.id
_entity.type
_entity.pdbx_description
1 polymer ?
#
loop_
_entity_poly.entity_id
_entity_poly.type
_entity_poly.pdbx_seq_one_letter_code
_entity_poly.pdbx_strand_id
1 'polypeptide(L)'
;MAAAVHSGVPQQPLNNKRDEEIINSISSLILFITGSPPVNANHVYCFMQYVYKFLHPFPTLRNNTGGTLPTPFLGQPIAESLQGWEDVPHQDLNFVQNVFQFIPADDQKLAYDHFFQKLGRAPRVLEFSRFLLIFQGQLFLENEEFRETLDRHLKTLELFEQMLRSKETMIQVLGQCNYENKKEVDNLQSQKRNLESIITNVQHQKADLQLEFNSMKRKHDQHLAELEDERTDKQQLHADKQALIHTITAHEHNIDRLTDTVKDLGQRLHREGKDKSAILKELLEKSKLVSELEEDREIFMMENEAQAKYFLELKEEKIKLQKENVELKEAIEISKIILAEQYDKLMKKVADLENSKNFDN
;
A
#
# COMPACT_ATOMS: atom_id res chain seq x y z
N MET A 1 41.27 -35.29 -31.08
CA MET A 1 41.73 -36.61 -31.57
C MET A 1 40.58 -37.59 -31.48
N ALA A 2 40.00 -37.96 -32.62
CA ALA A 2 39.31 -39.21 -32.87
C ALA A 2 39.22 -39.32 -34.40
N ALA A 3 40.01 -40.20 -34.99
CA ALA A 3 40.07 -40.46 -36.41
C ALA A 3 39.47 -41.85 -36.68
N ALA A 4 38.63 -41.96 -37.70
CA ALA A 4 38.25 -43.21 -38.36
C ALA A 4 37.90 -42.84 -39.82
N VAL A 5 38.92 -42.79 -40.69
CA VAL A 5 39.32 -43.88 -41.62
C VAL A 5 38.27 -44.11 -42.70
N HIS A 6 38.50 -43.47 -43.85
CA HIS A 6 37.96 -43.86 -45.15
C HIS A 6 38.59 -45.19 -45.58
N SER A 7 37.78 -46.21 -45.85
CA SER A 7 38.18 -47.33 -46.71
C SER A 7 37.48 -47.18 -48.05
N GLY A 8 38.25 -46.82 -49.07
CA GLY A 8 37.81 -46.84 -50.47
C GLY A 8 37.77 -48.27 -50.99
N VAL A 9 36.61 -48.67 -51.50
CA VAL A 9 36.47 -49.71 -52.52
C VAL A 9 35.74 -49.04 -53.69
N PRO A 10 36.33 -48.98 -54.89
CA PRO A 10 35.65 -48.40 -56.04
C PRO A 10 34.65 -49.42 -56.60
N GLN A 11 33.35 -49.19 -56.40
CA GLN A 11 32.32 -49.90 -57.17
C GLN A 11 32.02 -49.09 -58.43
N GLN A 12 32.37 -49.67 -59.58
CA GLN A 12 32.00 -49.17 -60.90
C GLN A 12 30.48 -48.99 -61.01
N PRO A 13 29.98 -47.86 -61.54
CA PRO A 13 28.57 -47.72 -61.85
C PRO A 13 28.26 -48.54 -63.10
N LEU A 14 27.56 -49.67 -62.93
CA LEU A 14 26.88 -50.35 -64.03
C LEU A 14 25.72 -49.47 -64.49
N ASN A 15 26.01 -48.73 -65.55
CA ASN A 15 25.13 -47.83 -66.27
C ASN A 15 24.09 -48.68 -67.04
N ASN A 16 22.83 -48.69 -66.61
CA ASN A 16 21.72 -49.19 -67.42
C ASN A 16 20.48 -48.28 -67.26
N LYS A 17 20.59 -47.04 -67.76
CA LYS A 17 19.52 -46.01 -67.68
C LYS A 17 18.14 -46.47 -68.19
N ARG A 18 18.08 -47.47 -69.08
CA ARG A 18 16.81 -48.06 -69.55
C ARG A 18 16.06 -48.82 -68.46
N ASP A 19 16.78 -49.48 -67.57
CA ASP A 19 16.15 -50.30 -66.53
C ASP A 19 15.59 -49.41 -65.41
N GLU A 20 16.23 -48.28 -65.11
CA GLU A 20 15.73 -47.30 -64.13
C GLU A 20 14.45 -46.58 -64.59
N GLU A 21 14.34 -46.20 -65.86
CA GLU A 21 13.11 -45.59 -66.40
C GLU A 21 11.92 -46.56 -66.37
N ILE A 22 12.16 -47.83 -66.69
CA ILE A 22 11.15 -48.89 -66.64
C ILE A 22 10.73 -49.15 -65.19
N ILE A 23 11.69 -49.25 -64.25
CA ILE A 23 11.41 -49.44 -62.82
C ILE A 23 10.62 -48.26 -62.24
N ASN A 24 10.95 -47.02 -62.62
CA ASN A 24 10.23 -45.82 -62.17
C ASN A 24 8.81 -45.74 -62.75
N SER A 25 8.65 -46.10 -64.03
CA SER A 25 7.33 -46.15 -64.67
C SER A 25 6.44 -47.21 -64.01
N ILE A 26 7.00 -48.37 -63.68
CA ILE A 26 6.29 -49.46 -63.02
C ILE A 26 5.96 -49.11 -61.56
N SER A 27 6.88 -48.48 -60.84
CA SER A 27 6.63 -48.01 -59.48
C SER A 27 5.50 -46.98 -59.43
N SER A 28 5.45 -46.09 -60.42
CA SER A 28 4.37 -45.11 -60.59
C SER A 28 3.04 -45.78 -60.93
N LEU A 29 3.06 -46.81 -61.78
CA LEU A 29 1.87 -47.58 -62.15
C LEU A 29 1.32 -48.39 -60.97
N ILE A 30 2.19 -49.00 -60.14
CA ILE A 30 1.79 -49.69 -58.91
C ILE A 30 1.13 -48.71 -57.94
N LEU A 31 1.73 -47.52 -57.74
CA LEU A 31 1.16 -46.47 -56.90
C LEU A 31 -0.21 -46.01 -57.43
N PHE A 32 -0.34 -45.86 -58.74
CA PHE A 32 -1.60 -45.46 -59.38
C PHE A 32 -2.71 -46.51 -59.20
N ILE A 33 -2.39 -47.80 -59.38
CA ILE A 33 -3.36 -48.90 -59.33
C ILE A 33 -3.72 -49.28 -57.88
N THR A 34 -2.75 -49.27 -56.97
CA THR A 34 -2.93 -49.79 -55.61
C THR A 34 -3.08 -48.68 -54.56
N GLY A 35 -2.85 -47.41 -54.93
CA GLY A 35 -2.82 -46.28 -54.01
C GLY A 35 -1.63 -46.26 -53.06
N SER A 36 -0.71 -47.24 -53.16
CA SER A 36 0.45 -47.40 -52.27
C SER A 36 1.74 -47.64 -53.06
N PRO A 37 2.89 -47.08 -52.65
CA PRO A 37 4.16 -47.30 -53.35
C PRO A 37 4.66 -48.74 -53.14
N PRO A 38 5.48 -49.29 -54.07
CA PRO A 38 6.04 -50.62 -53.91
C PRO A 38 6.95 -50.71 -52.67
N VAL A 39 6.75 -51.74 -51.85
CA VAL A 39 7.40 -51.87 -50.52
C VAL A 39 8.85 -52.36 -50.63
N ASN A 40 9.19 -53.11 -51.68
CA ASN A 40 10.54 -53.59 -51.95
C ASN A 40 10.73 -53.97 -53.43
N ALA A 41 11.97 -54.25 -53.82
CA ALA A 41 12.30 -54.66 -55.20
C ALA A 41 11.60 -55.95 -55.64
N ASN A 42 11.26 -56.84 -54.71
CA ASN A 42 10.53 -58.07 -55.01
C ASN A 42 9.08 -57.77 -55.42
N HIS A 43 8.47 -56.71 -54.86
CA HIS A 43 7.15 -56.21 -55.27
C HIS A 43 7.15 -55.71 -56.72
N VAL A 44 8.18 -54.95 -57.10
CA VAL A 44 8.36 -54.47 -58.48
C VAL A 44 8.59 -55.65 -59.43
N TYR A 45 9.43 -56.63 -59.03
CA TYR A 45 9.72 -57.82 -59.83
C TYR A 45 8.50 -58.73 -60.03
N CYS A 46 7.74 -59.01 -58.96
CA CYS A 46 6.50 -59.80 -59.04
C CYS A 46 5.45 -59.11 -59.91
N PHE A 47 5.32 -57.78 -59.81
CA PHE A 47 4.42 -57.02 -60.67
C PHE A 47 4.89 -57.00 -62.13
N MET A 48 6.20 -56.88 -62.38
CA MET A 48 6.77 -57.06 -63.72
C MET A 48 6.44 -58.43 -64.31
N GLN A 49 6.62 -59.50 -63.53
CA GLN A 49 6.29 -60.86 -63.96
C GLN A 49 4.78 -61.02 -64.23
N TYR A 50 3.92 -60.33 -63.46
CA TYR A 50 2.48 -60.30 -63.71
C TYR A 50 2.12 -59.56 -65.00
N VAL A 51 2.74 -58.40 -65.26
CA VAL A 51 2.55 -57.62 -66.49
C VAL A 51 3.09 -58.37 -67.71
N TYR A 52 4.25 -59.03 -67.60
CA TYR A 52 4.80 -59.86 -68.68
C TYR A 52 4.04 -61.17 -68.90
N LYS A 53 3.32 -61.67 -67.89
CA LYS A 53 2.39 -62.81 -68.01
C LYS A 53 0.98 -62.39 -68.40
N PHE A 54 0.70 -61.09 -68.47
CA PHE A 54 -0.56 -60.60 -69.02
C PHE A 54 -0.56 -60.87 -70.52
N LEU A 55 -1.53 -61.67 -70.95
CA LEU A 55 -1.72 -62.09 -72.33
C LEU A 55 -1.88 -60.86 -73.23
N HIS A 56 -0.80 -60.45 -73.89
CA HIS A 56 -0.93 -59.76 -75.18
C HIS A 56 -1.72 -60.67 -76.13
N PRO A 57 -2.59 -60.12 -76.99
CA PRO A 57 -3.27 -60.93 -77.99
C PRO A 57 -2.23 -61.64 -78.88
N PHE A 58 -2.22 -62.97 -78.74
CA PHE A 58 -1.56 -64.00 -79.54
C PHE A 58 -0.07 -63.85 -79.92
N PRO A 59 0.80 -64.73 -79.41
CA PRO A 59 1.90 -65.29 -80.20
C PRO A 59 1.28 -66.30 -81.18
N THR A 60 1.39 -65.99 -82.46
CA THR A 60 1.09 -66.90 -83.57
C THR A 60 1.72 -68.27 -83.33
N LEU A 61 0.88 -69.32 -83.39
CA LEU A 61 1.30 -70.70 -83.61
C LEU A 61 2.02 -70.75 -84.96
N ARG A 62 3.33 -70.52 -84.93
CA ARG A 62 4.24 -70.98 -85.97
C ARG A 62 4.14 -72.50 -86.03
N ASN A 63 3.96 -72.99 -87.24
CA ASN A 63 3.97 -74.38 -87.66
C ASN A 63 2.61 -75.09 -87.54
N ASN A 64 1.67 -74.68 -88.39
CA ASN A 64 1.02 -75.64 -89.28
C ASN A 64 1.07 -75.09 -90.71
N THR A 65 1.69 -75.87 -91.56
CA THR A 65 1.80 -75.68 -93.01
C THR A 65 0.44 -75.71 -93.68
N GLY A 66 0.17 -74.74 -94.56
CA GLY A 66 -0.73 -74.92 -95.70
C GLY A 66 -2.12 -74.32 -95.56
N GLY A 67 -2.22 -73.04 -95.87
CA GLY A 67 -3.46 -72.35 -96.16
C GLY A 67 -3.19 -70.87 -96.37
N THR A 68 -2.83 -70.46 -97.59
CA THR A 68 -2.92 -69.05 -97.99
C THR A 68 -4.38 -68.65 -97.78
N LEU A 69 -4.66 -67.52 -97.11
CA LEU A 69 -5.98 -66.87 -97.24
C LEU A 69 -6.25 -66.82 -98.75
N PRO A 70 -7.29 -67.47 -99.29
CA PRO A 70 -7.69 -67.17 -100.64
C PRO A 70 -8.21 -65.74 -100.55
N THR A 71 -7.34 -64.77 -100.83
CA THR A 71 -7.75 -63.39 -100.96
C THR A 71 -8.86 -63.38 -102.00
N PRO A 72 -10.09 -62.95 -101.65
CA PRO A 72 -11.06 -62.54 -102.65
C PRO A 72 -10.31 -61.59 -103.59
N PHE A 73 -10.38 -61.83 -104.90
CA PHE A 73 -9.69 -60.97 -105.86
C PHE A 73 -10.04 -59.51 -105.55
N LEU A 74 -9.02 -58.66 -105.43
CA LEU A 74 -9.19 -57.24 -105.15
C LEU A 74 -10.21 -56.63 -106.12
N GLY A 75 -11.40 -56.29 -105.61
CA GLY A 75 -12.50 -55.71 -106.38
C GLY A 75 -13.70 -56.63 -106.65
N GLN A 76 -13.70 -57.90 -106.23
CA GLN A 76 -14.87 -58.78 -106.30
C GLN A 76 -15.59 -58.91 -104.95
N PRO A 77 -16.94 -58.91 -104.93
CA PRO A 77 -17.71 -59.21 -103.72
C PRO A 77 -17.29 -60.54 -103.11
N ILE A 78 -17.06 -60.59 -101.78
CA ILE A 78 -16.61 -61.80 -101.08
C ILE A 78 -17.54 -62.97 -101.40
N ALA A 79 -18.84 -62.72 -101.42
CA ALA A 79 -19.89 -63.66 -101.84
C ALA A 79 -19.55 -64.43 -103.13
N GLU A 80 -19.04 -63.77 -104.16
CA GLU A 80 -18.75 -64.35 -105.48
C GLU A 80 -17.47 -65.21 -105.49
N SER A 81 -16.59 -65.01 -104.51
CA SER A 81 -15.33 -65.74 -104.38
C SER A 81 -15.42 -67.02 -103.56
N LEU A 82 -16.57 -67.26 -102.91
CA LEU A 82 -16.80 -68.40 -102.02
C LEU A 82 -17.30 -69.64 -102.79
N GLN A 83 -16.85 -70.81 -102.34
CA GLN A 83 -17.30 -72.10 -102.87
C GLN A 83 -18.55 -72.61 -102.14
N GLY A 84 -19.38 -73.42 -102.83
CA GLY A 84 -20.57 -74.04 -102.27
C GLY A 84 -21.86 -73.25 -102.48
N TRP A 85 -21.96 -72.46 -103.57
CA TRP A 85 -23.23 -71.86 -104.00
C TRP A 85 -24.19 -72.90 -104.57
N GLU A 86 -23.61 -73.88 -105.25
CA GLU A 86 -24.25 -75.09 -105.76
C GLU A 86 -24.88 -75.95 -104.65
N ASP A 87 -24.34 -75.86 -103.43
CA ASP A 87 -24.81 -76.58 -102.25
C ASP A 87 -25.97 -75.85 -101.53
N VAL A 88 -26.36 -74.65 -101.99
CA VAL A 88 -27.45 -73.86 -101.38
C VAL A 88 -28.80 -74.35 -101.91
N PRO A 89 -29.73 -74.79 -101.05
CA PRO A 89 -31.08 -75.13 -101.47
C PRO A 89 -31.75 -73.95 -102.19
N HIS A 90 -32.45 -74.20 -103.30
CA HIS A 90 -33.10 -73.13 -104.08
C HIS A 90 -34.05 -72.25 -103.26
N GLN A 91 -34.63 -72.79 -102.19
CA GLN A 91 -35.51 -72.06 -101.27
C GLN A 91 -34.74 -71.04 -100.40
N ASP A 92 -33.46 -71.28 -100.13
CA ASP A 92 -32.60 -70.45 -99.26
C ASP A 92 -31.69 -69.49 -100.03
N LEU A 93 -31.62 -69.63 -101.37
CA LEU A 93 -30.70 -68.88 -102.23
C LEU A 93 -30.89 -67.36 -102.08
N ASN A 94 -32.14 -66.89 -102.10
CA ASN A 94 -32.46 -65.47 -101.93
C ASN A 94 -32.09 -64.95 -100.53
N PHE A 95 -32.29 -65.77 -99.48
CA PHE A 95 -31.92 -65.39 -98.12
C PHE A 95 -30.41 -65.21 -97.98
N VAL A 96 -29.64 -66.17 -98.48
CA VAL A 96 -28.17 -66.14 -98.43
C VAL A 96 -27.63 -64.94 -99.23
N GLN A 97 -28.15 -64.69 -100.43
CA GLN A 97 -27.77 -63.51 -101.22
C GLN A 97 -28.07 -62.21 -100.49
N ASN A 98 -29.22 -62.11 -99.82
CA ASN A 98 -29.58 -60.93 -99.04
C ASN A 98 -28.61 -60.68 -97.88
N VAL A 99 -28.16 -61.72 -97.17
CA VAL A 99 -27.14 -61.58 -96.09
C VAL A 99 -25.87 -60.91 -96.61
N PHE A 100 -25.40 -61.33 -97.79
CA PHE A 100 -24.22 -60.76 -98.44
C PHE A 100 -24.45 -59.36 -99.05
N GLN A 101 -25.70 -58.98 -99.32
CA GLN A 101 -26.01 -57.63 -99.82
C GLN A 101 -26.19 -56.62 -98.71
N PHE A 102 -26.78 -57.02 -97.57
CA PHE A 102 -27.13 -56.09 -96.49
C PHE A 102 -25.98 -55.80 -95.52
N ILE A 103 -24.95 -56.65 -95.46
CA ILE A 103 -23.78 -56.42 -94.61
C ILE A 103 -22.75 -55.62 -95.41
N PRO A 104 -22.19 -54.51 -94.89
CA PRO A 104 -21.17 -53.74 -95.60
C PRO A 104 -19.94 -54.59 -95.97
N ALA A 105 -19.30 -54.30 -97.10
CA ALA A 105 -18.16 -55.08 -97.59
C ALA A 105 -16.96 -55.11 -96.61
N ASP A 106 -16.77 -54.03 -95.84
CA ASP A 106 -15.71 -53.95 -94.82
C ASP A 106 -15.98 -54.88 -93.64
N ASP A 107 -17.23 -54.96 -93.18
CA ASP A 107 -17.66 -55.87 -92.11
C ASP A 107 -17.62 -57.33 -92.59
N GLN A 108 -17.98 -57.58 -93.85
CA GLN A 108 -17.82 -58.89 -94.46
C GLN A 108 -16.36 -59.32 -94.51
N LYS A 109 -15.45 -58.40 -94.87
CA LYS A 109 -14.01 -58.67 -94.91
C LYS A 109 -13.46 -58.95 -93.52
N LEU A 110 -13.84 -58.15 -92.53
CA LEU A 110 -13.43 -58.35 -91.14
C LEU A 110 -13.93 -59.69 -90.60
N ALA A 111 -15.19 -60.05 -90.88
CA ALA A 111 -15.76 -61.34 -90.54
C ALA A 111 -15.06 -62.50 -91.25
N TYR A 112 -14.70 -62.33 -92.52
CA TYR A 112 -13.96 -63.33 -93.30
C TYR A 112 -12.60 -63.62 -92.70
N ASP A 113 -11.84 -62.56 -92.38
CA ASP A 113 -10.54 -62.66 -91.73
C ASP A 113 -10.66 -63.34 -90.36
N HIS A 114 -11.70 -63.00 -89.59
CA HIS A 114 -11.96 -63.62 -88.29
C HIS A 114 -12.37 -65.10 -88.40
N PHE A 115 -13.18 -65.46 -89.41
CA PHE A 115 -13.52 -66.85 -89.70
C PHE A 115 -12.26 -67.65 -90.04
N PHE A 116 -11.42 -67.10 -90.91
CA PHE A 116 -10.18 -67.73 -91.33
C PHE A 116 -9.19 -67.89 -90.17
N GLN A 117 -9.01 -66.87 -89.35
CA GLN A 117 -8.16 -66.95 -88.15
C GLN A 117 -8.62 -68.03 -87.19
N LYS A 118 -9.94 -68.21 -87.04
CA LYS A 118 -10.53 -69.17 -86.10
C LYS A 118 -10.50 -70.61 -86.60
N LEU A 119 -10.73 -70.83 -87.90
CA LEU A 119 -10.90 -72.17 -88.47
C LEU A 119 -9.77 -72.61 -89.40
N GLY A 120 -8.82 -71.72 -89.71
CA GLY A 120 -7.63 -72.00 -90.52
C GLY A 120 -7.92 -72.33 -91.99
N ARG A 121 -9.14 -72.07 -92.46
CA ARG A 121 -9.60 -72.36 -93.82
C ARG A 121 -10.58 -71.31 -94.33
N ALA A 122 -10.76 -71.28 -95.65
CA ALA A 122 -11.82 -70.51 -96.28
C ALA A 122 -13.21 -71.07 -95.89
N PRO A 123 -14.20 -70.21 -95.62
CA PRO A 123 -15.56 -70.63 -95.37
C PRO A 123 -16.26 -71.08 -96.66
N ARG A 124 -17.27 -71.95 -96.54
CA ARG A 124 -18.27 -72.16 -97.61
C ARG A 124 -19.40 -71.14 -97.50
N VAL A 125 -20.11 -70.89 -98.59
CA VAL A 125 -21.18 -69.87 -98.70
C VAL A 125 -22.21 -69.93 -97.55
N LEU A 126 -22.76 -71.11 -97.25
CA LEU A 126 -23.75 -71.28 -96.17
C LEU A 126 -23.15 -71.11 -94.77
N GLU A 127 -21.91 -71.54 -94.55
CA GLU A 127 -21.23 -71.38 -93.27
C GLU A 127 -20.90 -69.91 -93.03
N PHE A 128 -20.47 -69.22 -94.08
CA PHE A 128 -20.08 -67.83 -93.99
C PHE A 128 -21.27 -66.91 -93.80
N SER A 129 -22.38 -67.12 -94.51
CA SER A 129 -23.59 -66.30 -94.34
C SER A 129 -24.14 -66.40 -92.91
N ARG A 130 -24.12 -67.60 -92.31
CA ARG A 130 -24.47 -67.79 -90.90
C ARG A 130 -23.48 -67.11 -89.97
N PHE A 131 -22.19 -67.21 -90.24
CA PHE A 131 -21.15 -66.57 -89.45
C PHE A 131 -21.25 -65.04 -89.50
N LEU A 132 -21.52 -64.47 -90.67
CA LEU A 132 -21.69 -63.04 -90.88
C LEU A 132 -22.82 -62.46 -90.02
N LEU A 133 -23.97 -63.12 -89.99
CA LEU A 133 -25.11 -62.71 -89.16
C LEU A 133 -24.77 -62.72 -87.67
N ILE A 134 -24.03 -63.74 -87.20
CA ILE A 134 -23.60 -63.84 -85.80
C ILE A 134 -22.56 -62.74 -85.48
N PHE A 135 -21.60 -62.53 -86.37
CA PHE A 135 -20.52 -61.57 -86.21
C PHE A 135 -21.03 -60.11 -86.15
N GLN A 136 -21.98 -59.76 -87.02
CA GLN A 136 -22.62 -58.44 -86.99
C GLN A 136 -23.41 -58.22 -85.69
N GLY A 137 -24.10 -59.24 -85.19
CA GLY A 137 -24.78 -59.18 -83.89
C GLY A 137 -23.81 -58.96 -82.72
N GLN A 138 -22.62 -59.55 -82.76
CA GLN A 138 -21.58 -59.37 -81.73
C GLN A 138 -20.98 -57.96 -81.75
N LEU A 139 -20.64 -57.43 -82.93
CA LEU A 139 -20.13 -56.06 -83.08
C LEU A 139 -21.12 -54.99 -82.61
N PHE A 140 -22.42 -55.22 -82.80
CA PHE A 140 -23.45 -54.32 -82.30
C PHE A 140 -23.48 -54.29 -80.77
N LEU A 141 -23.42 -55.46 -80.12
CA LEU A 141 -23.37 -55.58 -78.67
C LEU A 141 -22.12 -54.95 -78.08
N GLU A 142 -20.94 -55.19 -78.68
CA GLU A 142 -19.68 -54.58 -78.24
C GLU A 142 -19.73 -53.05 -78.33
N ASN A 143 -20.24 -52.48 -79.43
CA ASN A 143 -20.40 -51.02 -79.56
C ASN A 143 -21.36 -50.43 -78.52
N GLU A 144 -22.42 -51.15 -78.17
CA GLU A 144 -23.36 -50.73 -77.13
C GLU A 144 -22.67 -50.71 -75.75
N GLU A 145 -21.92 -51.77 -75.41
CA GLU A 145 -21.14 -51.84 -74.17
C GLU A 145 -20.06 -50.74 -74.09
N PHE A 146 -19.39 -50.42 -75.20
CA PHE A 146 -18.44 -49.31 -75.27
C PHE A 146 -19.13 -47.97 -75.02
N ARG A 147 -20.32 -47.75 -75.58
CA ARG A 147 -21.10 -46.53 -75.38
C ARG A 147 -21.53 -46.36 -73.92
N GLU A 148 -22.02 -47.42 -73.30
CA GLU A 148 -22.39 -47.42 -71.88
C GLU A 148 -21.19 -47.16 -70.96
N THR A 149 -20.04 -47.74 -71.30
CA THR A 149 -18.80 -47.55 -70.54
C THR A 149 -18.28 -46.13 -70.66
N LEU A 150 -18.33 -45.53 -71.86
CA LEU A 150 -17.96 -44.14 -72.08
C LEU A 150 -18.87 -43.18 -71.30
N ASP A 151 -20.19 -43.39 -71.32
CA ASP A 151 -21.16 -42.59 -70.56
C ASP A 151 -20.91 -42.66 -69.04
N ARG A 152 -20.61 -43.87 -68.51
CA ARG A 152 -20.20 -44.05 -67.11
C ARG A 152 -18.92 -43.27 -66.78
N HIS A 153 -17.91 -43.30 -67.65
CA HIS A 153 -16.68 -42.55 -67.43
C HIS A 153 -16.90 -41.04 -67.45
N LEU A 154 -17.73 -40.52 -68.37
CA LEU A 154 -18.08 -39.09 -68.41
C LEU A 154 -18.79 -38.64 -67.12
N LYS A 155 -19.78 -39.40 -66.64
CA LYS A 155 -20.46 -39.12 -65.35
C LYS A 155 -19.49 -39.15 -64.16
N THR A 156 -18.53 -40.07 -64.20
CA THR A 156 -17.51 -40.17 -63.14
C THR A 156 -16.55 -38.97 -63.16
N LEU A 157 -16.14 -38.51 -64.35
CA LEU A 157 -15.32 -37.31 -64.51
C LEU A 157 -16.04 -36.06 -64.02
N GLU A 158 -17.32 -35.90 -64.36
CA GLU A 158 -18.14 -34.77 -63.89
C GLU A 158 -18.26 -34.76 -62.35
N LEU A 159 -18.47 -35.93 -61.73
CA LEU A 159 -18.47 -36.07 -60.28
C LEU A 159 -17.11 -35.69 -59.67
N PHE A 160 -16.00 -36.13 -60.25
CA PHE A 160 -14.66 -35.78 -59.77
C PHE A 160 -14.38 -34.28 -59.87
N GLU A 161 -14.80 -33.63 -60.97
CA GLU A 161 -14.69 -32.18 -61.10
C GLU A 161 -15.49 -31.44 -60.01
N GLN A 162 -16.73 -31.85 -59.73
CA GLN A 162 -17.53 -31.25 -58.67
C GLN A 162 -16.87 -31.42 -57.30
N MET A 163 -16.31 -32.60 -57.04
CA MET A 163 -15.63 -32.91 -55.79
C MET A 163 -14.34 -32.08 -55.63
N LEU A 164 -13.58 -31.89 -56.71
CA LEU A 164 -12.40 -31.02 -56.75
C LEU A 164 -12.76 -29.57 -56.42
N ARG A 165 -13.79 -29.00 -57.07
CA ARG A 165 -14.26 -27.63 -56.79
C ARG A 165 -14.74 -27.47 -55.35
N SER A 166 -15.44 -28.47 -54.82
CA SER A 166 -15.89 -28.48 -53.43
C SER A 166 -14.69 -28.48 -52.47
N LYS A 167 -13.67 -29.30 -52.74
CA LYS A 167 -12.45 -29.35 -51.95
C LYS A 167 -11.68 -28.03 -51.99
N GLU A 168 -11.55 -27.40 -53.15
CA GLU A 168 -10.91 -26.08 -53.29
C GLU A 168 -11.64 -25.00 -52.49
N THR A 169 -12.98 -25.00 -52.54
CA THR A 169 -13.81 -24.08 -51.74
C THR A 169 -13.59 -24.30 -50.25
N MET A 170 -13.54 -25.57 -49.81
CA MET A 170 -13.26 -25.90 -48.41
C MET A 170 -11.86 -25.43 -47.98
N ILE A 171 -10.85 -25.58 -48.83
CA ILE A 171 -9.49 -25.09 -48.57
C ILE A 171 -9.49 -23.56 -48.42
N GLN A 172 -10.21 -22.83 -49.28
CA GLN A 172 -10.32 -21.38 -49.17
C GLN A 172 -11.00 -20.93 -47.87
N VAL A 173 -12.13 -21.55 -47.51
CA VAL A 173 -12.85 -21.24 -46.26
C VAL A 173 -11.99 -21.53 -45.03
N LEU A 174 -11.31 -22.69 -45.00
CA LEU A 174 -10.39 -23.04 -43.91
C LEU A 174 -9.20 -22.07 -43.86
N GLY A 175 -8.66 -21.67 -45.00
CA GLY A 175 -7.60 -20.67 -45.09
C GLY A 175 -8.02 -19.32 -44.51
N GLN A 176 -9.21 -18.85 -44.86
CA GLN A 176 -9.76 -17.60 -44.32
C GLN A 176 -10.03 -17.68 -42.82
N CYS A 177 -10.67 -18.77 -42.36
CA CYS A 177 -10.92 -19.00 -40.93
C CYS A 177 -9.60 -19.04 -40.13
N ASN A 178 -8.56 -19.68 -40.66
CA ASN A 178 -7.26 -19.73 -40.01
C ASN A 178 -6.60 -18.34 -39.94
N TYR A 179 -6.73 -17.52 -40.99
CA TYR A 179 -6.23 -16.15 -40.99
C TYR A 179 -6.96 -15.28 -39.95
N GLU A 180 -8.29 -15.37 -39.86
CA GLU A 180 -9.10 -14.65 -38.89
C GLU A 180 -8.75 -15.07 -37.45
N ASN A 181 -8.66 -16.38 -37.19
CA ASN A 181 -8.25 -16.92 -35.89
C ASN A 181 -6.84 -16.44 -35.49
N LYS A 182 -5.89 -16.42 -36.43
CA LYS A 182 -4.54 -15.94 -36.16
C LYS A 182 -4.55 -14.46 -35.77
N LYS A 183 -5.30 -13.63 -36.49
CA LYS A 183 -5.46 -12.21 -36.18
C LYS A 183 -6.08 -11.99 -34.80
N GLU A 184 -7.06 -12.81 -34.42
CA GLU A 184 -7.68 -12.76 -33.09
C GLU A 184 -6.68 -13.16 -31.98
N VAL A 185 -5.90 -14.22 -32.20
CA VAL A 185 -4.84 -14.63 -31.26
C VAL A 185 -3.81 -13.51 -31.07
N ASP A 186 -3.37 -12.85 -32.15
CA ASP A 186 -2.42 -11.75 -32.07
C ASP A 186 -3.00 -10.56 -31.27
N ASN A 187 -4.29 -10.24 -31.47
CA ASN A 187 -4.98 -9.20 -30.73
C ASN A 187 -5.10 -9.55 -29.23
N LEU A 188 -5.49 -10.78 -28.91
CA LEU A 188 -5.58 -11.26 -27.53
C LEU A 188 -4.22 -11.26 -26.82
N GLN A 189 -3.15 -11.63 -27.52
CA GLN A 189 -1.79 -11.52 -26.97
C GLN A 189 -1.38 -10.07 -26.70
N SER A 190 -1.75 -9.14 -27.57
CA SER A 190 -1.50 -7.71 -27.36
C SER A 190 -2.26 -7.20 -26.13
N GLN A 191 -3.54 -7.54 -26.01
CA GLN A 191 -4.36 -7.19 -24.85
C GLN A 191 -3.80 -7.78 -23.55
N LYS A 192 -3.36 -9.04 -23.58
CA LYS A 192 -2.72 -9.69 -22.43
C LYS A 192 -1.49 -8.91 -21.96
N ARG A 193 -0.57 -8.55 -22.87
CA ARG A 193 0.63 -7.78 -22.52
C ARG A 193 0.29 -6.40 -21.93
N ASN A 194 -0.73 -5.73 -22.48
CA ASN A 194 -1.21 -4.45 -21.93
C ASN A 194 -1.77 -4.61 -20.52
N LEU A 195 -2.57 -5.64 -20.26
CA LEU A 195 -3.11 -5.93 -18.94
C LEU A 195 -2.00 -6.29 -17.93
N GLU A 196 -1.01 -7.07 -18.33
CA GLU A 196 0.16 -7.40 -17.49
C GLU A 196 0.95 -6.12 -17.10
N SER A 197 1.12 -5.19 -18.03
CA SER A 197 1.73 -3.89 -17.77
C SER A 197 0.92 -3.06 -16.78
N ILE A 198 -0.41 -2.98 -16.96
CA ILE A 198 -1.31 -2.28 -16.03
C ILE A 198 -1.25 -2.91 -14.63
N ILE A 199 -1.30 -4.24 -14.53
CA ILE A 199 -1.21 -4.95 -13.25
C ILE A 199 0.09 -4.61 -12.53
N THR A 200 1.21 -4.62 -13.25
CA THR A 200 2.53 -4.28 -12.70
C THR A 200 2.54 -2.84 -12.17
N ASN A 201 1.98 -1.89 -12.93
CA ASN A 201 1.89 -0.50 -12.51
C ASN A 201 1.01 -0.32 -11.26
N VAL A 202 -0.17 -0.96 -11.23
CA VAL A 202 -1.08 -0.94 -10.07
C VAL A 202 -0.42 -1.56 -8.84
N GLN A 203 0.35 -2.64 -9.00
CA GLN A 203 1.10 -3.24 -7.89
C GLN A 203 2.17 -2.29 -7.34
N HIS A 204 2.87 -1.56 -8.22
CA HIS A 204 3.85 -0.55 -7.80
C HIS A 204 3.17 0.59 -7.05
N GLN A 205 2.10 1.17 -7.61
CA GLN A 205 1.32 2.22 -6.95
C GLN A 205 0.77 1.79 -5.59
N LYS A 206 0.32 0.54 -5.46
CA LYS A 206 -0.12 -0.02 -4.17
C LYS A 206 1.02 -0.07 -3.16
N ALA A 207 2.22 -0.47 -3.59
CA ALA A 207 3.39 -0.51 -2.71
C ALA A 207 3.79 0.90 -2.24
N ASP A 208 3.78 1.88 -3.14
CA ASP A 208 4.09 3.28 -2.83
C ASP A 208 3.08 3.87 -1.83
N LEU A 209 1.78 3.68 -2.08
CA LEU A 209 0.72 4.10 -1.17
C LEU A 209 0.84 3.44 0.21
N GLN A 210 1.24 2.16 0.27
CA GLN A 210 1.47 1.47 1.53
C GLN A 210 2.65 2.07 2.31
N LEU A 211 3.72 2.47 1.62
CA LEU A 211 4.86 3.15 2.22
C LEU A 211 4.47 4.53 2.77
N GLU A 212 3.73 5.32 1.98
CA GLU A 212 3.21 6.62 2.42
C GLU A 212 2.29 6.49 3.63
N PHE A 213 1.34 5.55 3.59
CA PHE A 213 0.44 5.27 4.72
C PHE A 213 1.22 4.92 5.98
N ASN A 214 2.20 4.02 5.88
CA ASN A 214 3.03 3.62 7.02
C ASN A 214 3.89 4.78 7.56
N SER A 215 4.32 5.70 6.68
CA SER A 215 5.04 6.92 7.06
C SER A 215 4.13 7.90 7.81
N MET A 216 2.94 8.15 7.27
CA MET A 216 1.93 9.01 7.90
C MET A 216 1.47 8.47 9.24
N LYS A 217 1.25 7.15 9.35
CA LYS A 217 0.91 6.50 10.61
C LYS A 217 1.97 6.73 11.68
N ARG A 218 3.25 6.55 11.34
CA ARG A 218 4.37 6.81 12.28
C ARG A 218 4.41 8.27 12.75
N LYS A 219 4.22 9.23 11.83
CA LYS A 219 4.16 10.65 12.20
C LYS A 219 2.96 10.94 13.11
N HIS A 220 1.81 10.34 12.84
CA HIS A 220 0.64 10.48 13.69
C HIS A 220 0.88 9.94 15.10
N ASP A 221 1.43 8.74 15.21
CA ASP A 221 1.77 8.13 16.51
C ASP A 221 2.80 8.98 17.27
N GLN A 222 3.77 9.59 16.57
CA GLN A 222 4.73 10.53 17.17
C GLN A 222 4.03 11.80 17.70
N HIS A 223 3.15 12.42 16.92
CA HIS A 223 2.41 13.60 17.38
C HIS A 223 1.48 13.30 18.56
N LEU A 224 0.91 12.08 18.63
CA LEU A 224 0.14 11.67 19.79
C LEU A 224 1.00 11.57 21.05
N ALA A 225 2.25 11.07 20.94
CA ALA A 225 3.18 11.03 22.06
C ALA A 225 3.56 12.45 22.51
N GLU A 226 3.92 13.34 21.57
CA GLU A 226 4.24 14.74 21.85
C GLU A 226 3.08 15.47 22.56
N LEU A 227 1.83 15.22 22.13
CA LEU A 227 0.64 15.81 22.77
C LEU A 227 0.39 15.29 24.18
N GLU A 228 0.67 14.02 24.46
CA GLU A 228 0.51 13.46 25.82
C GLU A 228 1.60 13.99 26.77
N ASP A 229 2.82 14.20 26.25
CA ASP A 229 3.90 14.87 26.99
C ASP A 229 3.50 16.33 27.33
N GLU A 230 3.05 17.11 26.34
CA GLU A 230 2.56 18.49 26.56
C GLU A 230 1.39 18.54 27.56
N ARG A 231 0.48 17.57 27.50
CA ARG A 231 -0.63 17.46 28.44
C ARG A 231 -0.13 17.24 29.87
N THR A 232 0.86 16.37 30.03
CA THR A 232 1.45 16.05 31.34
C THR A 232 2.17 17.28 31.90
N ASP A 233 2.97 17.98 31.09
CA ASP A 233 3.64 19.23 31.47
C ASP A 233 2.63 20.30 31.90
N LYS A 234 1.52 20.43 31.16
CA LYS A 234 0.45 21.38 31.50
C LYS A 234 -0.24 21.04 32.82
N GLN A 235 -0.43 19.76 33.12
CA GLN A 235 -0.98 19.32 34.42
C GLN A 235 -0.02 19.64 35.56
N GLN A 236 1.28 19.43 35.36
CA GLN A 236 2.30 19.79 36.35
C GLN A 236 2.33 21.30 36.59
N LEU A 237 2.35 22.11 35.54
CA LEU A 237 2.30 23.57 35.65
C LEU A 237 1.04 24.05 36.38
N HIS A 238 -0.10 23.40 36.18
CA HIS A 238 -1.31 23.71 36.92
C HIS A 238 -1.16 23.36 38.41
N ALA A 239 -0.57 22.21 38.75
CA ALA A 239 -0.29 21.84 40.13
C ALA A 239 0.66 22.84 40.81
N ASP A 240 1.75 23.22 40.14
CA ASP A 240 2.72 24.20 40.62
C ASP A 240 2.07 25.58 40.82
N LYS A 241 1.22 26.00 39.89
CA LYS A 241 0.41 27.23 40.03
C LYS A 241 -0.47 27.18 41.26
N GLN A 242 -1.15 26.06 41.52
CA GLN A 242 -1.98 25.91 42.72
C GLN A 242 -1.14 25.97 43.99
N ALA A 243 0.01 25.27 44.04
CA ALA A 243 0.93 25.33 45.17
C ALA A 243 1.44 26.75 45.45
N LEU A 244 1.74 27.51 44.39
CA LEU A 244 2.14 28.91 44.51
C LEU A 244 1.01 29.78 45.05
N ILE A 245 -0.23 29.61 44.58
CA ILE A 245 -1.40 30.33 45.11
C ILE A 245 -1.57 30.05 46.61
N HIS A 246 -1.50 28.80 47.04
CA HIS A 246 -1.58 28.45 48.47
C HIS A 246 -0.47 29.12 49.28
N THR A 247 0.74 29.17 48.73
CA THR A 247 1.89 29.84 49.37
C THR A 247 1.65 31.34 49.49
N ILE A 248 1.16 32.00 48.43
CA ILE A 248 0.85 33.43 48.42
C ILE A 248 -0.23 33.72 49.48
N THR A 249 -1.33 32.98 49.49
CA THR A 249 -2.41 33.16 50.48
C THR A 249 -1.91 32.97 51.91
N ALA A 250 -1.01 32.01 52.15
CA ALA A 250 -0.39 31.84 53.47
C ALA A 250 0.48 33.06 53.87
N HIS A 251 1.21 33.64 52.92
CA HIS A 251 1.98 34.86 53.16
C HIS A 251 1.08 36.08 53.40
N GLU A 252 -0.01 36.22 52.63
CA GLU A 252 -1.01 37.29 52.84
C GLU A 252 -1.59 37.22 54.26
N HIS A 253 -2.00 36.03 54.72
CA HIS A 253 -2.46 35.84 56.10
C HIS A 253 -1.40 36.20 57.15
N ASN A 254 -0.13 35.89 56.90
CA ASN A 254 0.96 36.28 57.80
C ASN A 254 1.16 37.81 57.82
N ILE A 255 1.06 38.48 56.67
CA ILE A 255 1.13 39.93 56.55
C ILE A 255 -0.02 40.59 57.31
N ASP A 256 -1.25 40.08 57.17
CA ASP A 256 -2.40 40.60 57.90
C ASP A 256 -2.18 40.49 59.42
N ARG A 257 -1.72 39.33 59.91
CA ARG A 257 -1.40 39.13 61.33
C ARG A 257 -0.32 40.07 61.84
N LEU A 258 0.74 40.28 61.06
CA LEU A 258 1.80 41.22 61.41
C LEU A 258 1.28 42.66 61.42
N THR A 259 0.43 43.02 60.47
CA THR A 259 -0.20 44.34 60.39
C THR A 259 -1.05 44.62 61.63
N ASP A 260 -1.86 43.66 62.06
CA ASP A 260 -2.65 43.77 63.30
C ASP A 260 -1.75 43.90 64.54
N THR A 261 -0.66 43.13 64.60
CA THR A 261 0.31 43.20 65.69
C THR A 261 0.99 44.57 65.77
N VAL A 262 1.41 45.12 64.62
CA VAL A 262 2.02 46.45 64.54
C VAL A 262 1.02 47.53 64.97
N LYS A 263 -0.25 47.39 64.56
CA LYS A 263 -1.31 48.31 64.97
C LYS A 263 -1.55 48.28 66.49
N ASP A 264 -1.60 47.10 67.11
CA ASP A 264 -1.71 46.97 68.57
C ASP A 264 -0.52 47.61 69.29
N LEU A 265 0.71 47.31 68.86
CA LEU A 265 1.92 47.91 69.41
C LEU A 265 1.91 49.44 69.29
N GLY A 266 1.48 49.98 68.14
CA GLY A 266 1.33 51.42 67.94
C GLY A 266 0.32 52.04 68.91
N GLN A 267 -0.82 51.38 69.15
CA GLN A 267 -1.80 51.85 70.14
C GLN A 267 -1.25 51.80 71.56
N ARG A 268 -0.54 50.73 71.93
CA ARG A 268 0.11 50.59 73.24
C ARG A 268 1.15 51.69 73.46
N LEU A 269 2.01 51.94 72.48
CA LEU A 269 3.01 53.00 72.54
C LEU A 269 2.36 54.38 72.70
N HIS A 270 1.25 54.65 72.00
CA HIS A 270 0.52 55.91 72.14
C HIS A 270 -0.11 56.08 73.54
N ARG A 271 -0.66 55.01 74.14
CA ARG A 271 -1.16 55.04 75.53
C ARG A 271 -0.02 55.29 76.51
N GLU A 272 1.09 54.56 76.38
CA GLU A 272 2.26 54.75 77.23
C GLU A 272 2.83 56.16 77.13
N GLY A 273 2.85 56.76 75.93
CA GLY A 273 3.24 58.15 75.73
C GLY A 273 2.31 59.14 76.46
N LYS A 274 0.99 58.90 76.46
CA LYS A 274 0.02 59.70 77.23
C LYS A 274 0.23 59.56 78.73
N ASP A 275 0.40 58.34 79.22
CA ASP A 275 0.61 58.06 80.65
C ASP A 275 1.91 58.72 81.14
N LYS A 276 3.00 58.58 80.38
CA LYS A 276 4.28 59.27 80.68
C LYS A 276 4.13 60.79 80.67
N SER A 277 3.39 61.36 79.72
CA SER A 277 3.11 62.79 79.70
C SER A 277 2.30 63.26 80.91
N ALA A 278 1.32 62.47 81.36
CA ALA A 278 0.54 62.76 82.56
C ALA A 278 1.42 62.74 83.81
N ILE A 279 2.27 61.72 83.96
CA ILE A 279 3.24 61.62 85.06
C ILE A 279 4.19 62.83 85.07
N LEU A 280 4.70 63.25 83.90
CA LEU A 280 5.57 64.42 83.80
C LEU A 280 4.86 65.71 84.22
N LYS A 281 3.58 65.89 83.88
CA LYS A 281 2.78 67.04 84.35
C LYS A 281 2.61 67.03 85.86
N GLU A 282 2.24 65.89 86.44
CA GLU A 282 2.09 65.73 87.89
C GLU A 282 3.42 65.99 88.62
N LEU A 283 4.54 65.51 88.07
CA LEU A 283 5.87 65.74 88.63
C LEU A 283 6.27 67.22 88.58
N LEU A 284 5.91 67.93 87.50
CA LEU A 284 6.13 69.37 87.39
C LEU A 284 5.31 70.16 88.43
N GLU A 285 4.04 69.80 88.62
CA GLU A 285 3.17 70.40 89.65
C GLU A 285 3.73 70.15 91.06
N LYS A 286 4.14 68.92 91.35
CA LYS A 286 4.79 68.57 92.63
C LYS A 286 6.10 69.31 92.83
N SER A 287 6.92 69.45 91.78
CA SER A 287 8.16 70.22 91.84
C SER A 287 7.90 71.68 92.18
N LYS A 288 6.86 72.29 91.58
CA LYS A 288 6.47 73.66 91.88
C LYS A 288 6.02 73.81 93.34
N LEU A 289 5.19 72.88 93.82
CA LEU A 289 4.74 72.85 95.21
C LEU A 289 5.93 72.71 96.18
N VAL A 290 6.93 71.89 95.85
CA VAL A 290 8.15 71.78 96.66
C VAL A 290 8.89 73.11 96.74
N SER A 291 9.04 73.83 95.62
CA SER A 291 9.65 75.16 95.62
C SER A 291 8.85 76.17 96.45
N GLU A 292 7.51 76.17 96.35
CA GLU A 292 6.64 77.01 97.18
C GLU A 292 6.81 76.68 98.68
N LEU A 293 6.90 75.39 99.05
CA LEU A 293 7.15 74.97 100.43
C LEU A 293 8.58 75.31 100.92
N GLU A 294 9.58 75.32 100.05
CA GLU A 294 10.94 75.77 100.36
C GLU A 294 10.98 77.27 100.66
N GLU A 295 10.27 78.09 99.88
CA GLU A 295 10.08 79.52 100.14
C GLU A 295 9.34 79.75 101.48
N ASP A 296 8.23 79.05 101.72
CA ASP A 296 7.48 79.12 102.99
C ASP A 296 8.37 78.75 104.19
N ARG A 297 9.21 77.72 104.03
CA ARG A 297 10.18 77.31 105.07
C ARG A 297 11.21 78.40 105.31
N GLU A 298 11.73 79.06 104.28
CA GLU A 298 12.68 80.16 104.42
C GLU A 298 12.05 81.36 105.15
N ILE A 299 10.80 81.71 104.81
CA ILE A 299 10.03 82.73 105.52
C ILE A 299 9.86 82.36 107.00
N PHE A 300 9.44 81.12 107.28
CA PHE A 300 9.28 80.64 108.66
C PHE A 300 10.59 80.69 109.45
N MET A 301 11.72 80.35 108.82
CA MET A 301 13.04 80.44 109.45
C MET A 301 13.42 81.90 109.78
N MET A 302 13.19 82.83 108.85
CA MET A 302 13.42 84.27 109.08
C MET A 302 12.53 84.82 110.21
N GLU A 303 11.26 84.41 110.25
CA GLU A 303 10.32 84.80 111.31
C GLU A 303 10.77 84.27 112.68
N ASN A 304 11.18 83.00 112.74
CA ASN A 304 11.67 82.39 113.97
C ASN A 304 12.96 83.05 114.46
N GLU A 305 13.88 83.42 113.55
CA GLU A 305 15.10 84.17 113.89
C GLU A 305 14.76 85.57 114.43
N ALA A 306 13.80 86.27 113.82
CA ALA A 306 13.30 87.56 114.32
C ALA A 306 12.65 87.43 115.71
N GLN A 307 11.83 86.41 115.93
CA GLN A 307 11.22 86.11 117.24
C GLN A 307 12.30 85.79 118.29
N ALA A 308 13.31 85.00 117.95
CA ALA A 308 14.43 84.69 118.85
C ALA A 308 15.22 85.95 119.25
N LYS A 309 15.46 86.85 118.30
CA LYS A 309 16.12 88.15 118.55
C LYS A 309 15.27 89.04 119.47
N TYR A 310 13.96 89.14 119.22
CA TYR A 310 13.05 89.89 120.09
C TYR A 310 12.99 89.31 121.50
N PHE A 311 13.02 87.98 121.65
CA PHE A 311 13.07 87.32 122.96
C PHE A 311 14.37 87.63 123.71
N LEU A 312 15.51 87.69 123.01
CA LEU A 312 16.80 88.10 123.57
C LEU A 312 16.75 89.56 124.06
N GLU A 313 16.20 90.48 123.28
CA GLU A 313 16.01 91.89 123.67
C GLU A 313 15.13 92.01 124.92
N LEU A 314 13.99 91.31 124.97
CA LEU A 314 13.12 91.26 126.16
C LEU A 314 13.84 90.68 127.39
N LYS A 315 14.69 89.67 127.20
CA LYS A 315 15.48 89.08 128.28
C LYS A 315 16.52 90.07 128.81
N GLU A 316 17.20 90.80 127.93
CA GLU A 316 18.13 91.88 128.30
C GLU A 316 17.41 93.01 129.04
N GLU A 317 16.26 93.46 128.54
CA GLU A 317 15.44 94.49 129.18
C GLU A 317 14.95 94.05 130.57
N LYS A 318 14.52 92.78 130.71
CA LYS A 318 14.16 92.20 132.00
C LYS A 318 15.34 92.20 132.99
N ILE A 319 16.55 91.84 132.55
CA ILE A 319 17.75 91.87 133.38
C ILE A 319 18.07 93.31 133.80
N LYS A 320 17.95 94.27 132.87
CA LYS A 320 18.17 95.69 133.15
C LYS A 320 17.19 96.21 134.21
N LEU A 321 15.89 95.93 134.06
CA LEU A 321 14.87 96.30 135.04
C LEU A 321 15.07 95.61 136.39
N GLN A 322 15.52 94.34 136.42
CA GLN A 322 15.87 93.66 137.66
C GLN A 322 17.05 94.34 138.37
N LYS A 323 18.07 94.75 137.62
CA LYS A 323 19.22 95.47 138.16
C LYS A 323 18.79 96.83 138.75
N GLU A 324 17.98 97.57 138.01
CA GLU A 324 17.41 98.86 138.44
C GLU A 324 16.55 98.68 139.71
N ASN A 325 15.80 97.58 139.83
CA ASN A 325 15.02 97.25 141.02
C ASN A 325 15.91 96.90 142.23
N VAL A 326 17.05 96.23 142.02
CA VAL A 326 18.05 95.98 143.06
C VAL A 326 18.67 97.29 143.54
N GLU A 327 19.08 98.16 142.62
CA GLU A 327 19.64 99.49 142.94
C GLU A 327 18.62 100.36 143.70
N LEU A 328 17.34 100.32 143.31
CA LEU A 328 16.24 100.97 144.05
C LEU A 328 16.05 100.38 145.46
N LYS A 329 16.13 99.06 145.62
CA LYS A 329 16.07 98.42 146.95
C LYS A 329 17.24 98.83 147.83
N GLU A 330 18.45 98.88 147.28
CA GLU A 330 19.63 99.39 148.00
C GLU A 330 19.46 100.86 148.39
N ALA A 331 18.97 101.71 147.47
CA ALA A 331 18.70 103.11 147.76
C ALA A 331 17.62 103.30 148.85
N ILE A 332 16.58 102.45 148.86
CA ILE A 332 15.57 102.42 149.92
C ILE A 332 16.19 101.99 151.26
N GLU A 333 17.06 101.00 151.25
CA GLU A 333 17.69 100.49 152.47
C GLU A 333 18.69 101.50 153.05
N ILE A 334 19.48 102.16 152.20
CA ILE A 334 20.30 103.32 152.56
C ILE A 334 19.42 104.43 153.15
N SER A 335 18.28 104.73 152.52
CA SER A 335 17.36 105.75 153.02
C SER A 335 16.79 105.39 154.39
N LYS A 336 16.49 104.11 154.65
CA LYS A 336 16.06 103.64 155.98
C LYS A 336 17.17 103.77 157.01
N ILE A 337 18.41 103.42 156.66
CA ILE A 337 19.58 103.56 157.55
C ILE A 337 19.77 105.03 157.92
N ILE A 338 19.72 105.94 156.93
CA ILE A 338 19.80 107.38 157.16
C ILE A 338 18.64 107.86 158.04
N LEU A 339 17.41 107.37 157.82
CA LEU A 339 16.26 107.71 158.65
C LEU A 339 16.45 107.23 160.10
N ALA A 340 16.97 106.02 160.29
CA ALA A 340 17.27 105.46 161.61
C ALA A 340 18.39 106.25 162.31
N GLU A 341 19.45 106.63 161.61
CA GLU A 341 20.51 107.49 162.15
C GLU A 341 20.01 108.91 162.50
N GLN A 342 19.11 109.48 161.69
CA GLN A 342 18.47 110.76 161.98
C GLN A 342 17.55 110.64 163.20
N TYR A 343 16.83 109.52 163.34
CA TYR A 343 15.99 109.22 164.50
C TYR A 343 16.82 109.06 165.77
N ASP A 344 17.94 108.33 165.71
CA ASP A 344 18.86 108.15 166.84
C ASP A 344 19.56 109.47 167.24
N LYS A 345 19.93 110.31 166.27
CA LYS A 345 20.46 111.67 166.54
C LYS A 345 19.43 112.57 167.20
N LEU A 346 18.14 112.45 166.84
CA LEU A 346 17.06 113.18 167.47
C LEU A 346 16.85 112.71 168.92
N MET A 347 16.83 111.39 169.14
CA MET A 347 16.66 110.81 170.48
C MET A 347 17.83 111.15 171.42
N LYS A 348 19.07 111.19 170.91
CA LYS A 348 20.22 111.70 171.69
C LYS A 348 20.09 113.17 172.07
N LYS A 349 19.61 114.02 171.15
CA LYS A 349 19.36 115.45 171.44
C LYS A 349 18.26 115.68 172.47
N VAL A 350 17.24 114.80 172.51
CA VAL A 350 16.18 114.86 173.53
C VAL A 350 16.74 114.45 174.90
N ALA A 351 17.60 113.43 174.97
CA ALA A 351 18.23 112.99 176.21
C ALA A 351 19.23 114.01 176.81
N ASP A 352 19.95 114.76 175.96
CA ASP A 352 20.89 115.81 176.42
C ASP A 352 20.16 117.05 176.98
N LEU A 353 18.90 117.29 176.59
CA LEU A 353 18.06 118.38 177.10
C LEU A 353 17.43 118.08 178.49
N GLU A 354 17.38 116.80 178.91
CA GLU A 354 16.83 116.41 180.22
C GLU A 354 17.88 116.38 181.35
N ASN A 355 19.18 116.27 181.03
CA ASN A 355 20.24 116.09 182.04
C ASN A 355 20.93 117.38 182.52
N SER A 356 20.66 118.55 181.94
CA SER A 356 21.26 119.84 182.40
C SER A 356 20.33 120.67 183.29
N LYS A 357 19.25 120.09 183.83
CA LYS A 357 18.23 120.80 184.63
C LYS A 357 18.39 120.66 186.14
N ASN A 358 19.53 120.21 186.66
CA ASN A 358 19.69 119.85 188.08
C ASN A 358 20.99 120.31 188.78
N PHE A 359 21.63 121.42 188.38
CA PHE A 359 22.56 122.16 189.26
C PHE A 359 22.56 123.68 188.96
N ASP A 360 22.20 124.45 190.00
CA ASP A 360 22.36 125.89 190.28
C ASP A 360 21.52 126.98 189.54
N ASN A 361 20.87 127.81 190.38
CA ASN A 361 20.35 129.19 190.22
C ASN A 361 19.92 129.71 188.84
#